data_AF-A0AAW2W0T3-F1
#
_entry.id   AF-A0AAW2W0T3-F1
#
_cell.length_a   1.000
_cell.length_b   1.000
_cell.length_c   1.000
_cell.angle_alpha   90.00
_cell.angle_beta   90.00
_cell.angle_gamma   90.00
#
_symmetry.space_group_name_H-M   'P 1'
#
loop_
_entity.id
_entity.type
_entity.pdbx_description
1 polymer ?
#
loop_
_entity_poly.entity_id
_entity_poly.type
_entity_poly.pdbx_seq_one_letter_code
_entity_poly.pdbx_strand_id
1 'polypeptide(L)'
;MRLRWVSGDQKPQQVQYGNGQKASSSVSTFSQADMCTSSLLESPAVDFGWHDPGYIHSAVMTGLNPSTTYSYKYGSDSVGWSDEVTFRTPPAGGSNQLTFLAYGDMGKAPLDSSVEHYIQDNSWSLCRISEFGYIRTHATKEELTVEVWPNHLIDSGLTEPSSDKNFP
;
A
#
# COMPACT_ATOMS: atom_id res chain seq x y z
N MET A 1 -1.74 3.11 -17.51
CA MET A 1 -1.72 3.46 -16.07
C MET A 1 -3.02 2.96 -15.45
N ARG A 2 -2.98 2.26 -14.30
CA ARG A 2 -4.19 1.83 -13.59
C ARG A 2 -4.44 2.77 -12.41
N LEU A 3 -5.65 3.30 -12.30
CA LEU A 3 -6.10 4.10 -11.16
C LEU A 3 -7.07 3.29 -10.32
N ARG A 4 -6.96 3.41 -8.99
CA ARG A 4 -7.93 2.88 -8.03
C ARG A 4 -8.32 3.94 -7.02
N TRP A 5 -9.59 3.95 -6.63
CA TRP A 5 -10.15 4.86 -5.63
C TRP A 5 -11.35 4.21 -4.95
N VAL A 6 -11.81 4.79 -3.83
CA VAL A 6 -12.98 4.31 -3.08
C VAL A 6 -14.08 5.36 -3.16
N SER A 7 -15.34 4.92 -3.26
CA SER A 7 -16.52 5.76 -3.12
C SER A 7 -17.67 5.03 -2.42
N GLY A 8 -18.75 5.74 -2.10
CA GLY A 8 -19.98 5.17 -1.55
C GLY A 8 -20.99 4.66 -2.59
N ASP A 9 -20.66 4.65 -3.89
CA ASP A 9 -21.58 4.22 -4.96
C ASP A 9 -21.06 3.00 -5.72
N GLN A 10 -21.90 1.98 -5.84
CA GLN A 10 -21.58 0.73 -6.54
C GLN A 10 -21.52 0.90 -8.06
N LYS A 11 -22.15 1.94 -8.61
CA LYS A 11 -22.20 2.12 -10.07
C LYS A 11 -20.81 2.41 -10.62
N PRO A 12 -20.49 1.92 -11.84
CA PRO A 12 -19.28 2.31 -12.54
C PRO A 12 -19.14 3.83 -12.63
N GLN A 13 -17.96 4.31 -12.28
CA GLN A 13 -17.54 5.71 -12.37
C GLN A 13 -16.52 5.85 -13.49
N GLN A 14 -16.08 7.08 -13.74
CA GLN A 14 -15.21 7.40 -14.87
C GLN A 14 -13.93 8.05 -14.41
N VAL A 15 -12.86 7.81 -15.16
CA VAL A 15 -11.65 8.62 -15.18
C VAL A 15 -11.69 9.46 -16.44
N GLN A 16 -11.50 10.77 -16.29
CA GLN A 16 -11.27 11.68 -17.40
C GLN A 16 -9.79 12.07 -17.40
N TYR A 17 -9.11 11.92 -18.52
CA TYR A 17 -7.66 12.15 -18.60
C TYR A 17 -7.22 12.64 -19.97
N GLY A 18 -6.07 13.31 -19.99
CA GLY A 18 -5.49 13.87 -21.22
C GLY A 18 -6.47 14.79 -21.95
N ASN A 19 -6.45 14.76 -23.28
CA ASN A 19 -7.27 15.64 -24.11
C ASN A 19 -8.71 15.10 -24.27
N GLY A 20 -9.41 14.87 -23.16
CA GLY A 20 -10.81 14.45 -23.13
C GLY A 20 -11.05 12.93 -23.23
N GLN A 21 -10.02 12.11 -23.05
CA GLN A 21 -10.19 10.65 -23.01
C GLN A 21 -10.93 10.24 -21.73
N LYS A 22 -11.69 9.14 -21.83
CA LYS A 22 -12.45 8.59 -20.71
C LYS A 22 -12.19 7.10 -20.55
N ALA A 23 -12.17 6.63 -19.31
CA ALA A 23 -12.13 5.20 -18.99
C ALA A 23 -13.18 4.91 -17.92
N SER A 24 -13.98 3.86 -18.13
CA SER A 24 -14.95 3.39 -17.13
C SER A 24 -14.27 2.49 -16.11
N SER A 25 -14.70 2.57 -14.84
CA SER A 25 -14.21 1.72 -13.76
C SER A 25 -14.92 0.38 -13.72
N SER A 26 -14.20 -0.70 -13.46
CA SER A 26 -14.77 -1.88 -12.81
C SER A 26 -14.89 -1.61 -11.30
N VAL A 27 -15.93 -2.14 -10.65
CA VAL A 27 -16.19 -1.92 -9.23
C VAL A 27 -16.11 -3.25 -8.49
N SER A 28 -15.45 -3.24 -7.33
CA SER A 28 -15.35 -4.37 -6.41
C SER A 28 -15.64 -3.90 -4.99
N THR A 29 -16.17 -4.80 -4.17
CA THR A 29 -16.33 -4.62 -2.73
C THR A 29 -16.19 -5.99 -2.07
N PHE A 30 -16.13 -6.02 -0.75
CA PHE A 30 -16.19 -7.24 0.05
C PHE A 30 -16.95 -6.95 1.34
N SER A 31 -17.55 -7.99 1.88
CA SER A 31 -18.37 -7.98 3.07
C SER A 31 -17.65 -8.68 4.22
N GLN A 32 -18.20 -8.54 5.44
CA GLN A 32 -17.68 -9.27 6.60
C GLN A 32 -17.68 -10.78 6.37
N ALA A 33 -18.69 -11.29 5.66
CA ALA A 33 -18.79 -12.72 5.34
C ALA A 33 -17.60 -13.21 4.51
N ASP A 34 -17.02 -12.36 3.66
CA ASP A 34 -15.83 -12.69 2.86
C ASP A 34 -14.58 -12.86 3.75
N MET A 35 -14.53 -12.22 4.92
CA MET A 35 -13.46 -12.38 5.92
C MET A 35 -13.60 -13.67 6.74
N CYS A 36 -14.80 -14.24 6.83
CA CYS A 36 -15.07 -15.48 7.57
C CYS A 36 -14.84 -16.76 6.74
N THR A 37 -14.30 -16.63 5.52
CA THR A 37 -14.19 -17.73 4.55
C THR A 37 -13.00 -18.66 4.78
N SER A 38 -12.07 -18.29 5.66
CA SER A 38 -10.86 -19.05 5.94
C SER A 38 -10.62 -19.15 7.44
N SER A 39 -10.27 -20.34 7.93
CA SER A 39 -9.84 -20.56 9.31
C SER A 39 -8.50 -19.90 9.64
N LEU A 40 -7.80 -19.32 8.65
CA LEU A 40 -6.57 -18.54 8.84
C LEU A 40 -6.86 -17.06 9.12
N LEU A 41 -8.11 -16.61 8.96
CA LEU A 41 -8.52 -15.25 9.26
C LEU A 41 -9.10 -15.25 10.67
N GLU A 42 -8.40 -14.57 11.57
CA GLU A 42 -8.77 -14.45 12.98
C GLU A 42 -9.18 -13.01 13.31
N SER A 43 -9.68 -12.81 14.53
CA SER A 43 -9.89 -11.49 15.12
C SER A 43 -8.62 -10.62 14.99
N PRO A 44 -8.70 -9.31 14.70
CA PRO A 44 -9.91 -8.48 14.75
C PRO A 44 -10.64 -8.31 13.41
N ALA A 45 -10.04 -8.72 12.29
CA ALA A 45 -10.55 -8.39 10.95
C ALA A 45 -11.90 -9.04 10.62
N VAL A 46 -12.19 -10.17 11.25
CA VAL A 46 -13.44 -10.92 11.08
C VAL A 46 -14.58 -10.42 11.98
N ASP A 47 -14.27 -9.69 13.06
CA ASP A 47 -15.21 -9.33 14.13
C ASP A 47 -15.23 -7.83 14.45
N PHE A 48 -14.71 -7.40 15.60
CA PHE A 48 -14.84 -6.03 16.11
C PHE A 48 -14.03 -5.01 15.30
N GLY A 49 -13.02 -5.47 14.56
CA GLY A 49 -12.22 -4.62 13.67
C GLY A 49 -12.76 -4.55 12.24
N TRP A 50 -13.88 -5.20 11.94
CA TRP A 50 -14.51 -5.10 10.63
C TRP A 50 -15.10 -3.71 10.38
N HIS A 51 -14.80 -3.15 9.21
CA HIS A 51 -15.42 -1.93 8.71
C HIS A 51 -15.80 -2.11 7.23
N ASP A 52 -16.99 -1.65 6.85
CA ASP A 52 -17.42 -1.66 5.46
C ASP A 52 -16.45 -0.82 4.59
N PRO A 53 -15.84 -1.39 3.55
CA PRO A 53 -14.84 -0.69 2.74
C PRO A 53 -15.44 0.26 1.70
N GLY A 54 -16.78 0.30 1.57
CA GLY A 54 -17.47 0.95 0.46
C GLY A 54 -17.22 0.23 -0.86
N TYR A 55 -17.03 0.99 -1.93
CA TYR A 55 -16.83 0.46 -3.28
C TYR A 55 -15.48 0.88 -3.85
N ILE A 56 -14.65 -0.11 -4.20
CA ILE A 56 -13.33 0.06 -4.77
C ILE A 56 -13.44 0.06 -6.29
N HIS A 57 -13.17 1.20 -6.90
CA HIS A 57 -13.17 1.40 -8.34
C HIS A 57 -11.77 1.16 -8.92
N SER A 58 -11.70 0.59 -10.12
CA SER A 58 -10.46 0.32 -10.83
C SER A 58 -10.64 0.61 -12.32
N ALA A 59 -9.85 1.54 -12.86
CA ALA A 59 -9.89 1.92 -14.28
C ALA A 59 -8.49 1.93 -14.87
N VAL A 60 -8.39 1.67 -16.18
CA VAL A 60 -7.11 1.66 -16.90
C VAL A 60 -7.10 2.76 -17.95
N MET A 61 -6.18 3.72 -17.78
CA MET A 61 -5.85 4.73 -18.79
C MET A 61 -4.88 4.13 -19.80
N THR A 62 -5.24 4.18 -21.08
CA THR A 62 -4.51 3.59 -22.21
C THR A 62 -4.14 4.65 -23.25
N GLY A 63 -3.28 4.29 -24.22
CA GLY A 63 -2.87 5.22 -25.28
C GLY A 63 -2.04 6.42 -24.79
N LEU A 64 -1.31 6.26 -23.68
CA LEU A 64 -0.47 7.31 -23.11
C LEU A 64 0.91 7.33 -23.77
N ASN A 65 1.43 8.53 -24.05
CA ASN A 65 2.78 8.71 -24.55
C ASN A 65 3.80 8.56 -23.42
N PRO A 66 4.98 7.99 -23.67
CA PRO A 66 6.07 7.93 -22.68
C PRO A 66 6.57 9.33 -22.28
N SER A 67 7.20 9.45 -21.11
CA SER A 67 7.83 10.68 -20.63
C SER A 67 6.92 11.93 -20.63
N THR A 68 5.60 11.75 -20.55
CA THR A 68 4.58 12.78 -20.75
C THR A 68 3.76 12.97 -19.48
N THR A 69 3.50 14.22 -19.11
CA THR A 69 2.63 14.57 -17.98
C THR A 69 1.17 14.62 -18.42
N TYR A 70 0.29 13.98 -17.66
CA TYR A 70 -1.15 13.97 -17.89
C TYR A 70 -1.87 14.44 -16.63
N SER A 71 -2.88 15.30 -16.81
CA SER A 71 -3.92 15.54 -15.82
C SER A 71 -5.01 14.48 -15.92
N TYR A 72 -5.58 14.14 -14.77
CA TYR A 72 -6.78 13.32 -14.68
C TYR A 72 -7.66 13.71 -13.49
N LYS A 73 -8.94 13.36 -13.57
CA LYS A 73 -9.87 13.37 -12.46
C LYS A 73 -10.77 12.14 -12.52
N TYR A 74 -11.35 11.74 -11.41
CA TYR A 74 -12.18 10.55 -11.33
C TYR A 74 -13.48 10.83 -10.55
N GLY A 75 -14.53 10.06 -10.85
CA GLY A 75 -15.83 10.21 -10.20
C GLY A 75 -16.99 10.09 -11.18
N SER A 76 -18.12 10.69 -10.83
CA SER A 76 -19.30 10.76 -11.68
C SER A 76 -20.14 12.00 -11.36
N ASP A 77 -21.08 12.33 -12.24
CA ASP A 77 -22.02 13.42 -11.98
C ASP A 77 -23.00 13.10 -10.82
N SER A 78 -23.13 11.83 -10.42
CA SER A 78 -23.99 11.41 -9.31
C SER A 78 -23.34 11.54 -7.94
N VAL A 79 -22.03 11.27 -7.82
CA VAL A 79 -21.30 11.33 -6.53
C VAL A 79 -20.27 12.44 -6.44
N GLY A 80 -20.14 13.24 -7.51
CA GLY A 80 -19.13 14.27 -7.62
C GLY A 80 -17.84 13.77 -8.27
N TRP A 81 -16.99 14.74 -8.59
CA TRP A 81 -15.69 14.54 -9.21
C TRP A 81 -14.59 14.91 -8.22
N SER A 82 -13.48 14.18 -8.27
CA SER A 82 -12.24 14.57 -7.58
C SER A 82 -11.72 15.91 -8.08
N ASP A 83 -10.85 16.53 -7.29
CA ASP A 83 -9.91 17.53 -7.80
C ASP A 83 -9.06 16.92 -8.93
N GLU A 84 -8.50 17.80 -9.77
CA GLU A 84 -7.58 17.38 -10.82
C GLU A 84 -6.22 17.01 -10.23
N VAL A 85 -5.69 15.86 -10.65
CA VAL A 85 -4.40 15.33 -10.22
C VAL A 85 -3.52 15.10 -11.45
N THR A 86 -2.22 15.30 -11.31
CA THR A 86 -1.26 15.07 -12.39
C THR A 86 -0.37 13.88 -12.11
N PHE A 87 -0.01 13.13 -13.15
CA PHE A 87 1.07 12.14 -13.10
C PHE A 87 1.93 12.23 -14.36
N ARG A 88 3.15 11.70 -14.27
CA ARG A 88 4.06 11.58 -15.42
C ARG A 88 4.26 10.11 -15.77
N THR A 89 4.09 9.77 -17.05
CA THR A 89 4.38 8.42 -17.54
C THR A 89 5.88 8.13 -17.49
N PRO A 90 6.27 6.87 -17.27
CA PRO A 90 7.67 6.48 -17.34
C PRO A 90 8.24 6.73 -18.75
N PRO A 91 9.58 6.79 -18.88
CA PRO A 91 10.23 6.74 -20.19
C PRO A 91 9.83 5.49 -20.98
N ALA A 92 10.02 5.55 -22.30
CA ALA A 92 9.79 4.39 -23.16
C ALA A 92 10.72 3.24 -22.73
N GLY A 93 10.23 2.00 -22.86
CA GLY A 93 11.04 0.80 -22.64
C GLY A 93 12.33 0.87 -23.45
N GLY A 94 13.46 0.51 -22.83
CA GLY A 94 14.80 0.61 -23.43
C GLY A 94 15.56 1.90 -23.12
N SER A 95 14.92 2.91 -22.52
CA SER A 95 15.60 4.11 -22.01
C SER A 95 16.65 3.77 -20.92
N ASN A 96 17.71 4.56 -20.82
CA ASN A 96 18.74 4.45 -19.77
C ASN A 96 18.33 5.14 -18.45
N GLN A 97 17.15 5.77 -18.40
CA GLN A 97 16.71 6.57 -17.27
C GLN A 97 15.76 5.78 -16.37
N LEU A 98 16.23 5.43 -15.16
CA LEU A 98 15.44 4.85 -14.09
C LEU A 98 15.77 5.55 -12.78
N THR A 99 14.74 5.97 -12.05
CA THR A 99 14.87 6.48 -10.69
C THR A 99 13.75 5.85 -9.88
N PHE A 100 14.11 5.20 -8.77
CA PHE A 100 13.15 4.56 -7.88
C PHE A 100 13.41 5.00 -6.45
N LEU A 101 12.35 4.96 -5.64
CA LEU A 101 12.40 5.10 -4.19
C LEU A 101 11.95 3.76 -3.60
N ALA A 102 12.77 3.20 -2.71
CA ALA A 102 12.39 2.04 -1.90
C ALA A 102 12.17 2.49 -0.46
N TYR A 103 11.08 2.03 0.14
CA TYR A 103 10.75 2.29 1.55
C TYR A 103 10.06 1.05 2.13
N GLY A 104 10.16 0.85 3.44
CA GLY A 104 9.51 -0.20 4.20
C GLY A 104 8.86 0.38 5.45
N ASP A 105 7.87 -0.33 5.98
CA ASP A 105 7.34 -0.10 7.34
C ASP A 105 6.86 1.33 7.62
N MET A 106 6.29 2.00 6.59
CA MET A 106 5.84 3.40 6.69
C MET A 106 4.79 3.63 7.79
N GLY A 107 3.96 2.62 8.07
CA GLY A 107 2.89 2.70 9.07
C GLY A 107 1.88 3.83 8.78
N LYS A 108 1.12 4.23 9.81
CA LYS A 108 0.31 5.45 9.83
C LYS A 108 0.35 6.07 11.22
N ALA A 109 0.25 7.39 11.30
CA ALA A 109 0.08 8.12 12.55
C ALA A 109 -1.05 9.15 12.39
N PRO A 110 -1.86 9.38 13.44
CA PRO A 110 -2.84 10.46 13.40
C PRO A 110 -2.12 11.81 13.25
N LEU A 111 -2.71 12.70 12.44
CA LEU A 111 -2.20 14.06 12.24
C LEU A 111 -2.59 14.98 13.40
N ASP A 112 -3.71 14.67 14.06
CA ASP A 112 -4.23 15.39 15.22
C ASP A 112 -3.94 14.64 16.53
N SER A 113 -4.42 15.18 17.64
CA SER A 113 -4.23 14.60 18.98
C SER A 113 -5.13 13.39 19.27
N SER A 114 -5.63 12.70 18.24
CA SER A 114 -6.43 11.49 18.44
C SER A 114 -5.56 10.34 18.94
N VAL A 115 -6.14 9.51 19.81
CA VAL A 115 -5.47 8.36 20.46
C VAL A 115 -5.96 7.04 19.85
N GLU A 116 -6.57 7.06 18.66
CA GLU A 116 -7.24 5.89 18.08
C GLU A 116 -6.30 4.78 17.60
N HIS A 117 -4.98 4.98 17.66
CA HIS A 117 -3.99 3.98 17.30
C HIS A 117 -2.96 3.82 18.40
N TYR A 118 -2.34 2.64 18.48
CA TYR A 118 -1.18 2.37 19.34
C TYR A 118 -0.02 3.24 18.85
N ILE A 119 0.00 4.50 19.27
CA ILE A 119 1.03 5.47 18.95
C ILE A 119 2.27 5.04 19.74
N GLN A 120 3.39 4.84 19.03
CA GLN A 120 4.67 4.95 19.71
C GLN A 120 4.89 6.43 20.05
N ASP A 121 5.03 6.74 21.33
CA ASP A 121 5.32 8.10 21.80
C ASP A 121 6.48 8.70 20.95
N ASN A 122 6.31 9.94 20.48
CA ASN A 122 7.19 10.65 19.52
C ASN A 122 7.14 10.20 18.04
N SER A 123 5.98 9.71 17.57
CA SER A 123 5.74 9.50 16.14
C SER A 123 5.98 10.78 15.32
N TRP A 124 7.00 10.75 14.46
CA TRP A 124 7.26 11.75 13.44
C TRP A 124 6.55 11.37 12.15
N SER A 125 5.78 12.28 11.57
CA SER A 125 5.44 12.20 10.14
C SER A 125 6.66 12.65 9.34
N LEU A 126 7.33 11.71 8.66
CA LEU A 126 8.58 11.87 7.90
C LEU A 126 9.67 12.77 8.54
N CYS A 127 10.42 12.22 9.50
CA CYS A 127 11.74 12.63 9.95
C CYS A 127 12.66 11.40 9.83
N ARG A 128 13.58 11.42 8.86
CA ARG A 128 14.55 10.36 8.60
C ARG A 128 15.17 9.79 9.90
N ILE A 129 14.81 8.55 10.24
CA ILE A 129 15.58 7.71 11.17
C ILE A 129 15.70 6.33 10.52
N SER A 130 16.92 5.98 10.10
CA SER A 130 17.29 4.63 9.70
C SER A 130 17.83 3.90 10.92
N GLU A 131 17.16 2.85 11.38
CA GLU A 131 17.76 1.85 12.27
C GLU A 131 18.02 0.55 11.50
N PHE A 132 19.07 -0.16 11.91
CA PHE A 132 20.04 -0.78 11.01
C PHE A 132 19.64 -2.14 10.39
N GLY A 133 19.77 -2.21 9.07
CA GLY A 133 19.96 -3.43 8.28
C GLY A 133 20.67 -3.07 6.97
N TYR A 134 21.59 -3.91 6.49
CA TYR A 134 22.27 -3.68 5.21
C TYR A 134 21.41 -4.23 4.07
N ILE A 135 20.93 -3.34 3.20
CA ILE A 135 20.32 -3.70 1.93
C ILE A 135 21.34 -3.45 0.83
N ARG A 136 21.63 -4.48 0.02
CA ARG A 136 22.35 -4.33 -1.23
C ARG A 136 21.34 -4.40 -2.37
N THR A 137 21.23 -3.30 -3.11
CA THR A 137 20.41 -3.25 -4.33
C THR A 137 21.31 -3.26 -5.55
N HIS A 138 21.09 -4.21 -6.45
CA HIS A 138 21.65 -4.22 -7.79
C HIS A 138 20.49 -4.03 -8.78
N ALA A 139 20.51 -2.94 -9.54
CA ALA A 139 19.47 -2.62 -10.51
C ALA A 139 20.10 -2.40 -11.89
N THR A 140 19.71 -3.22 -12.86
CA THR A 140 19.97 -3.04 -14.28
C THR A 140 18.64 -2.79 -15.00
N LYS A 141 18.64 -2.73 -16.34
CA LYS A 141 17.39 -2.61 -17.11
C LYS A 141 16.59 -3.92 -17.11
N GLU A 142 17.27 -5.03 -16.91
CA GLU A 142 16.72 -6.39 -17.01
C GLU A 142 16.56 -7.08 -15.66
N GLU A 143 17.29 -6.62 -14.64
CA GLU A 143 17.39 -7.27 -13.34
C GLU A 143 17.25 -6.26 -12.20
N LEU A 144 16.39 -6.57 -11.23
CA LEU A 144 16.39 -5.90 -9.93
C LEU A 144 16.60 -6.95 -8.86
N THR A 145 17.80 -6.94 -8.27
CA THR A 145 18.20 -7.86 -7.20
C THR A 145 18.29 -7.08 -5.90
N VAL A 146 17.53 -7.53 -4.91
CA VAL A 146 17.50 -6.96 -3.56
C VAL A 146 17.98 -8.04 -2.60
N GLU A 147 19.14 -7.82 -2.01
CA GLU A 147 19.67 -8.67 -0.94
C GLU A 147 19.44 -7.98 0.40
N VAL A 148 18.71 -8.65 1.27
CA VAL A 148 18.52 -8.25 2.67
C VAL A 148 19.37 -9.19 3.53
N TRP A 149 20.32 -8.63 4.27
CA TRP A 149 21.08 -9.41 5.25
C TRP A 149 20.30 -9.46 6.56
N PRO A 150 19.84 -10.65 7.02
CA PRO A 150 19.30 -10.76 8.37
C PRO A 150 20.45 -10.55 9.36
N ASN A 151 20.27 -9.64 10.33
CA ASN A 151 21.16 -9.59 11.49
C ASN A 151 21.00 -10.93 12.24
N HIS A 152 22.07 -11.73 12.21
CA HIS A 152 22.15 -12.99 12.91
C HIS A 152 22.32 -12.74 14.41
N LEU A 153 21.24 -12.86 15.19
CA LEU A 153 21.32 -13.25 16.60
C LEU A 153 20.59 -14.58 16.75
N ILE A 154 21.29 -15.66 16.39
CA ILE A 154 21.02 -16.98 16.93
C ILE A 154 21.82 -17.05 18.24
N ASP A 155 21.14 -16.99 19.38
CA ASP A 155 21.66 -17.64 20.58
C ASP A 155 21.16 -19.09 20.55
N SER A 156 22.01 -19.97 20.04
CA SER A 156 21.81 -21.41 20.10
C SER A 156 22.25 -21.91 21.47
N GLY A 157 21.30 -22.05 22.39
CA GLY A 157 21.52 -22.66 23.70
C GLY A 157 20.55 -23.80 23.97
N LEU A 158 20.73 -24.96 23.32
CA LEU A 158 20.14 -26.21 23.82
C LEU A 158 21.03 -26.78 24.92
N THR A 159 20.56 -26.71 26.16
CA THR A 159 20.76 -27.75 27.19
C THR A 159 19.64 -27.64 28.23
N GLU A 160 18.72 -28.61 28.26
CA GLU A 160 18.19 -29.07 29.55
C GLU A 160 19.23 -30.04 30.15
N PRO A 161 19.44 -30.01 31.48
CA PRO A 161 18.76 -31.01 32.29
C PRO A 161 18.17 -30.46 33.61
N SER A 162 17.25 -31.25 34.14
CA SER A 162 16.49 -31.09 35.38
C SER A 162 17.30 -30.71 36.62
N SER A 163 16.68 -29.94 37.51
CA SER A 163 16.61 -30.25 38.96
C SER A 163 15.57 -29.39 39.65
N ASP A 164 14.82 -30.04 40.54
CA ASP A 164 13.84 -29.49 41.46
C ASP A 164 14.19 -28.14 42.05
N LYS A 165 13.24 -27.19 42.05
CA LYS A 165 13.01 -26.30 43.19
C LYS A 165 11.51 -26.02 43.38
N ASN A 166 10.99 -26.63 44.44
CA ASN A 166 9.83 -26.22 45.21
C ASN A 166 9.89 -24.75 45.63
N PHE A 167 8.75 -24.29 46.17
CA PHE A 167 8.50 -23.20 47.14
C PHE A 167 7.66 -22.04 46.58
N PRO A 168 6.81 -21.40 47.40
CA PRO A 168 5.95 -21.92 48.49
C PRO A 168 4.45 -21.86 48.14
#